data_AF-A0A171AFI2-F1
#
_entry.id   AF-A0A171AFI2-F1
#
_cell.length_a   1.000
_cell.length_b   1.000
_cell.length_c   1.000
_cell.angle_alpha   90.00
_cell.angle_beta   90.00
_cell.angle_gamma   90.00
#
_symmetry.space_group_name_H-M   'P 1'
#
loop_
_entity.id
_entity.type
_entity.pdbx_description
1 polymer ?
#
loop_
_entity_poly.entity_id
_entity_poly.type
_entity_poly.pdbx_seq_one_letter_code
_entity_poly.pdbx_strand_id
1 'polypeptide(L)'
;MLEKDKILNLLIEHSINIGNSLAGKGYPSSELKRYGEPLALKTVHHICSIQRLCVPKAFVHSTVLFQEVIDFPSIAALTRTALESYLTFNYIFVAPQSVEEKEFRYYCWDLAGYIERENFPTATEESVKRHAKEQEEKTEIFQKLACNSIYKNISAEGKKKILKGNWRVFKSWRDLAIESGLPKQYFDVIYSYMSSYSHSGRLCVMQIEQSRDIISQKAMADLYIQFCLEILARLIHDYILYMPDSKHVHEVNHEAAFYTELYYKIGNQIKF
;
A
#
# COMPACT_ATOMS: atom_id res chain seq x y z
N MET A 1 11.37 -22.28 -10.11
CA MET A 1 11.78 -20.91 -10.50
C MET A 1 10.91 -20.26 -11.58
N LEU A 2 9.99 -20.98 -12.26
CA LEU A 2 9.17 -20.41 -13.35
C LEU A 2 7.72 -20.07 -12.95
N GLU A 3 7.25 -20.45 -11.77
CA GLU A 3 5.81 -20.42 -11.47
C GLU A 3 5.37 -19.14 -10.74
N LYS A 4 6.00 -18.78 -9.61
CA LYS A 4 5.63 -17.57 -8.85
C LYS A 4 5.78 -16.28 -9.65
N ASP A 5 6.85 -16.16 -10.44
CA ASP A 5 7.07 -14.99 -11.29
C ASP A 5 5.98 -14.88 -12.38
N LYS A 6 5.56 -16.01 -12.98
CA LYS A 6 4.45 -16.02 -13.94
C LYS A 6 3.13 -15.64 -13.29
N ILE A 7 2.84 -16.20 -12.11
CA ILE A 7 1.62 -15.87 -11.37
C ILE A 7 1.64 -14.39 -10.95
N LEU A 8 2.80 -13.85 -10.55
CA LEU A 8 2.92 -12.43 -10.20
C LEU A 8 2.59 -11.56 -11.41
N ASN A 9 3.11 -11.87 -12.59
CA ASN A 9 2.78 -11.15 -13.82
C ASN A 9 1.29 -11.23 -14.13
N LEU A 10 0.70 -12.42 -14.02
CA LEU A 10 -0.73 -12.64 -14.23
C LEU A 10 -1.58 -11.76 -13.31
N LEU A 11 -1.27 -11.71 -12.01
CA LEU A 11 -2.03 -10.89 -11.06
C LEU A 11 -1.78 -9.39 -11.23
N ILE A 12 -0.58 -8.98 -11.67
CA ILE A 12 -0.31 -7.58 -12.05
C ILE A 12 -1.17 -7.18 -13.25
N GLU A 13 -1.11 -7.95 -14.33
CA GLU A 13 -1.90 -7.70 -15.54
C GLU A 13 -3.39 -7.69 -15.23
N HIS A 14 -3.85 -8.64 -14.41
CA HIS A 14 -5.24 -8.70 -13.97
C HIS A 14 -5.66 -7.46 -13.17
N SER A 15 -4.82 -7.00 -12.24
CA SER A 15 -5.08 -5.78 -11.46
C SER A 15 -5.15 -4.54 -12.36
N ILE A 16 -4.28 -4.45 -13.38
CA ILE A 16 -4.30 -3.38 -14.37
C ILE A 16 -5.57 -3.43 -15.22
N ASN A 17 -5.99 -4.62 -15.66
CA ASN A 17 -7.21 -4.80 -16.45
C ASN A 17 -8.48 -4.42 -15.66
N ILE A 18 -8.54 -4.79 -14.38
CA ILE A 18 -9.60 -4.36 -13.46
C ILE A 18 -9.68 -2.83 -13.41
N GLY A 19 -8.56 -2.15 -13.15
CA GLY A 19 -8.52 -0.68 -13.09
C GLY A 19 -8.88 -0.02 -14.42
N ASN A 20 -8.30 -0.49 -15.53
CA ASN A 20 -8.55 0.06 -16.87
C ASN A 20 -10.01 -0.12 -17.32
N SER A 21 -10.72 -1.12 -16.82
CA SER A 21 -12.15 -1.31 -17.15
C SER A 21 -13.05 -0.16 -16.68
N LEU A 22 -12.53 0.68 -15.78
CA LEU A 22 -13.20 1.86 -15.24
C LEU A 22 -12.70 3.15 -15.92
N ALA A 23 -11.61 3.10 -16.68
CA ALA A 23 -11.05 4.27 -17.34
C ALA A 23 -12.05 4.87 -18.35
N GLY A 24 -12.24 6.19 -18.27
CA GLY A 24 -13.16 6.92 -19.14
C GLY A 24 -14.65 6.73 -18.81
N LYS A 25 -15.01 5.80 -17.92
CA LYS A 25 -16.34 5.79 -17.30
C LYS A 25 -16.35 6.91 -16.27
N GLY A 26 -17.31 7.84 -16.36
CA GLY A 26 -17.36 9.02 -15.50
C GLY A 26 -17.14 8.65 -14.03
N TYR A 27 -16.23 9.35 -13.35
CA TYR A 27 -15.93 9.08 -11.94
C TYR A 27 -17.21 9.11 -11.11
N PRO A 28 -17.31 8.28 -10.05
CA PRO A 28 -18.42 8.40 -9.12
C PRO A 28 -18.49 9.84 -8.58
N SER A 29 -19.69 10.40 -8.49
CA SER A 29 -19.95 11.80 -8.14
C SER A 29 -19.44 12.25 -6.77
N SER A 30 -18.98 11.33 -5.90
CA SER A 30 -18.48 11.65 -4.56
C SER A 30 -16.95 11.78 -4.54
N GLU A 31 -16.42 12.89 -4.00
CA GLU A 31 -14.98 13.13 -3.78
C GLU A 31 -14.26 11.94 -3.12
N LEU A 32 -14.90 11.29 -2.15
CA LEU A 32 -14.39 10.10 -1.43
C LEU A 32 -14.03 8.91 -2.34
N LYS A 33 -14.70 8.78 -3.49
CA LYS A 33 -14.43 7.68 -4.44
C LYS A 33 -13.27 7.99 -5.39
N ARG A 34 -12.80 9.25 -5.43
CA ARG A 34 -11.67 9.67 -6.28
C ARG A 34 -10.32 9.25 -5.72
N TYR A 35 -10.18 9.17 -4.39
CA TYR A 35 -8.88 9.01 -3.74
C TYR A 35 -8.46 7.55 -3.48
N GLY A 36 -9.40 6.60 -3.48
CA GLY A 36 -9.07 5.19 -3.27
C GLY A 36 -8.31 4.57 -4.45
N GLU A 37 -8.64 4.97 -5.69
CA GLU A 37 -7.96 4.45 -6.88
C GLU A 37 -6.47 4.82 -6.93
N PRO A 38 -6.03 6.08 -6.72
CA PRO A 38 -4.60 6.40 -6.63
C PRO A 38 -3.84 5.59 -5.59
N LEU A 39 -4.45 5.27 -4.43
CA LEU A 39 -3.82 4.44 -3.40
C LEU A 39 -3.72 2.96 -3.81
N ALA A 40 -4.76 2.42 -4.42
CA ALA A 40 -4.73 1.08 -5.01
C ALA A 40 -3.65 0.99 -6.11
N LEU A 41 -3.60 1.97 -7.01
CA LEU A 41 -2.63 2.05 -8.09
C LEU A 41 -1.20 2.17 -7.57
N LYS A 42 -0.97 2.95 -6.50
CA LYS A 42 0.34 3.03 -5.83
C LYS A 42 0.84 1.65 -5.40
N THR A 43 -0.04 0.81 -4.84
CA THR A 43 0.29 -0.58 -4.47
C THR A 43 0.73 -1.38 -5.68
N VAL A 44 -0.02 -1.34 -6.79
CA VAL A 44 0.32 -2.02 -8.04
C VAL A 44 1.65 -1.53 -8.60
N HIS A 45 1.91 -0.22 -8.60
CA HIS A 45 3.17 0.35 -9.07
C HIS A 45 4.39 -0.11 -8.28
N HIS A 46 4.29 -0.22 -6.95
CA HIS A 46 5.36 -0.78 -6.13
C HIS A 46 5.63 -2.24 -6.52
N ILE A 47 4.59 -3.04 -6.75
CA ILE A 47 4.72 -4.45 -7.12
C ILE A 47 5.28 -4.63 -8.54
N CYS A 48 4.88 -3.79 -9.50
CA CYS A 48 5.54 -3.74 -10.82
C CYS A 48 7.03 -3.39 -10.72
N SER A 49 7.41 -2.53 -9.77
CA SER A 49 8.82 -2.18 -9.56
C SER A 49 9.59 -3.36 -8.96
N ILE A 50 8.99 -4.06 -7.98
CA ILE A 50 9.54 -5.28 -7.38
C ILE A 50 9.76 -6.36 -8.45
N GLN A 51 8.79 -6.62 -9.31
CA GLN A 51 8.91 -7.58 -10.41
C GLN A 51 10.16 -7.30 -11.27
N ARG A 52 10.44 -6.03 -11.58
CA ARG A 52 11.62 -5.63 -12.36
C ARG A 52 12.96 -5.80 -11.64
N LEU A 53 12.95 -5.83 -10.30
CA LEU A 53 14.13 -6.03 -9.45
C LEU A 53 14.41 -7.52 -9.20
N CYS A 54 13.44 -8.41 -9.44
CA CYS A 54 13.59 -9.85 -9.25
C CYS A 54 14.46 -10.53 -10.33
N VAL A 55 14.87 -9.79 -11.36
CA VAL A 55 15.77 -10.26 -12.43
C VAL A 55 17.19 -9.82 -12.10
N PRO A 56 18.19 -10.73 -12.13
CA PRO A 56 19.59 -10.36 -11.96
C PRO A 56 19.98 -9.26 -12.93
N LYS A 57 20.60 -8.19 -12.40
CA LYS A 57 21.08 -7.07 -13.20
C LYS A 57 22.46 -6.65 -12.70
N ALA A 58 23.37 -6.45 -13.65
CA ALA A 58 24.62 -5.76 -13.37
C ALA A 58 24.37 -4.25 -13.40
N PHE A 59 24.85 -3.52 -12.39
CA PHE A 59 24.81 -2.06 -12.42
C PHE A 59 26.05 -1.54 -13.12
N VAL A 60 25.87 -1.06 -14.35
CA VAL A 60 26.94 -0.41 -15.11
C VAL A 60 26.90 1.08 -14.82
N HIS A 61 27.95 1.61 -14.20
CA HIS A 61 28.13 3.05 -14.06
C HIS A 61 29.40 3.49 -14.79
N SER A 62 29.22 4.17 -15.92
CA SER A 62 30.26 4.75 -16.80
C SER A 62 31.35 3.76 -17.25
N THR A 63 32.24 3.39 -16.35
CA THR A 63 33.42 2.55 -16.59
C THR A 63 33.54 1.42 -15.56
N VAL A 64 32.66 1.37 -14.56
CA VAL A 64 32.68 0.39 -13.48
C VAL A 64 31.46 -0.51 -13.60
N LEU A 65 31.73 -1.82 -13.66
CA LEU A 65 30.71 -2.85 -13.57
C LEU A 65 30.56 -3.24 -12.10
N PHE A 66 29.42 -2.91 -11.50
CA PHE A 66 29.00 -3.55 -10.27
C PHE A 66 28.53 -4.97 -10.59
N GLN A 67 28.81 -5.91 -9.69
CA GLN A 67 28.45 -7.31 -9.86
C GLN A 67 26.96 -7.46 -10.19
N GLU A 68 26.63 -8.46 -11.01
CA GLU A 68 25.25 -8.87 -11.21
C GLU A 68 24.64 -9.29 -9.87
N VAL A 69 23.51 -8.67 -9.52
CA VAL A 69 22.80 -8.93 -8.27
C VAL A 69 21.29 -8.92 -8.48
N ILE A 70 20.58 -9.61 -7.62
CA ILE A 70 19.16 -9.37 -7.35
C ILE A 70 19.08 -8.47 -6.12
N ASP A 71 18.58 -7.26 -6.29
CA ASP A 71 18.47 -6.25 -5.22
C ASP A 71 17.30 -6.56 -4.28
N PHE A 72 17.42 -7.67 -3.55
CA PHE A 72 16.43 -8.08 -2.56
C PHE A 72 16.27 -7.10 -1.39
N PRO A 73 17.28 -6.30 -0.98
CA PRO A 73 17.07 -5.23 0.00
C PRO A 73 16.06 -4.18 -0.47
N SER A 74 16.17 -3.71 -1.71
CA SER A 74 15.19 -2.78 -2.29
C SER A 74 13.83 -3.44 -2.47
N ILE A 75 13.78 -4.71 -2.87
CA ILE A 75 12.53 -5.48 -2.94
C ILE A 75 11.84 -5.51 -1.57
N ALA A 76 12.57 -5.79 -0.48
CA ALA A 76 12.02 -5.82 0.88
C ALA A 76 11.41 -4.47 1.29
N ALA A 77 12.14 -3.37 1.03
CA ALA A 77 11.67 -2.02 1.34
C ALA A 77 10.41 -1.66 0.52
N LEU A 78 10.40 -1.96 -0.78
CA LEU A 78 9.24 -1.73 -1.64
C LEU A 78 8.04 -2.61 -1.26
N THR A 79 8.28 -3.84 -0.81
CA THR A 79 7.21 -4.75 -0.36
C THR A 79 6.51 -4.20 0.87
N ARG A 80 7.26 -3.61 1.81
CA ARG A 80 6.67 -2.87 2.93
C ARG A 80 5.85 -1.69 2.45
N THR A 81 6.35 -0.88 1.52
CA THR A 81 5.61 0.27 0.99
C THR A 81 4.33 -0.15 0.26
N ALA A 82 4.37 -1.27 -0.48
CA ALA A 82 3.18 -1.86 -1.10
C ALA A 82 2.15 -2.30 -0.05
N LEU A 83 2.59 -3.01 1.00
CA LEU A 83 1.72 -3.44 2.10
C LEU A 83 1.08 -2.25 2.82
N GLU A 84 1.87 -1.24 3.19
CA GLU A 84 1.36 -0.04 3.87
C GLU A 84 0.39 0.77 2.98
N SER A 85 0.63 0.81 1.67
CA SER A 85 -0.29 1.45 0.71
C SER A 85 -1.61 0.69 0.62
N TYR A 86 -1.56 -0.64 0.54
CA TYR A 86 -2.75 -1.49 0.59
C TYR A 86 -3.53 -1.33 1.90
N LEU A 87 -2.87 -1.40 3.06
CA LEU A 87 -3.52 -1.26 4.37
C LEU A 87 -4.17 0.12 4.53
N THR A 88 -3.54 1.16 3.98
CA THR A 88 -4.13 2.51 3.94
C THR A 88 -5.38 2.55 3.08
N PHE A 89 -5.33 1.96 1.87
CA PHE A 89 -6.49 1.83 0.99
C PHE A 89 -7.65 1.09 1.67
N ASN A 90 -7.38 -0.09 2.22
CA ASN A 90 -8.38 -0.90 2.91
C ASN A 90 -9.00 -0.14 4.09
N TYR A 91 -8.17 0.42 4.98
CA TYR A 91 -8.63 1.13 6.18
C TYR A 91 -9.54 2.32 5.86
N ILE A 92 -9.22 3.10 4.84
CA ILE A 92 -9.96 4.32 4.53
C ILE A 92 -11.21 4.00 3.69
N PHE A 93 -11.13 3.09 2.72
CA PHE A 93 -12.15 2.97 1.69
C PHE A 93 -13.00 1.70 1.73
N VAL A 94 -12.52 0.63 2.38
CA VAL A 94 -13.15 -0.71 2.33
C VAL A 94 -13.59 -1.20 3.70
N ALA A 95 -12.72 -1.14 4.71
CA ALA A 95 -13.01 -1.56 6.08
C ALA A 95 -14.12 -0.78 6.82
N PRO A 96 -14.38 0.52 6.56
CA PRO A 96 -15.43 1.25 7.27
C PRO A 96 -16.80 0.61 7.11
N GLN A 97 -17.53 0.48 8.21
CA GLN A 97 -18.86 -0.17 8.23
C GLN A 97 -20.00 0.85 8.03
N SER A 98 -19.69 2.14 8.03
CA SER A 98 -20.66 3.21 7.80
C SER A 98 -20.07 4.34 6.95
N VAL A 99 -20.95 5.12 6.32
CA VAL A 99 -20.55 6.34 5.58
C VAL A 99 -19.86 7.33 6.52
N GLU A 100 -20.39 7.51 7.74
CA GLU A 100 -19.82 8.42 8.73
C GLU A 100 -18.41 8.02 9.16
N GLU A 101 -18.15 6.72 9.33
CA GLU A 101 -16.81 6.20 9.62
C GLU A 101 -15.85 6.39 8.45
N LYS A 102 -16.32 6.14 7.22
CA LYS A 102 -15.53 6.35 6.01
C LYS A 102 -15.12 7.82 5.85
N GLU A 103 -16.06 8.73 6.03
CA GLU A 103 -15.82 10.18 6.04
C GLU A 103 -14.83 10.57 7.13
N PHE A 104 -15.01 10.09 8.36
CA PHE A 104 -14.09 10.35 9.47
C PHE A 104 -12.66 9.93 9.13
N ARG A 105 -12.45 8.69 8.68
CA ARG A 105 -11.13 8.16 8.35
C ARG A 105 -10.51 8.90 7.17
N TYR A 106 -11.29 9.18 6.13
CA TYR A 106 -10.85 9.96 4.98
C TYR A 106 -10.39 11.35 5.39
N TYR A 107 -11.21 12.11 6.13
CA TYR A 107 -10.86 13.48 6.51
C TYR A 107 -9.66 13.53 7.47
N CYS A 108 -9.49 12.54 8.35
CA CYS A 108 -8.27 12.44 9.15
C CYS A 108 -7.02 12.22 8.28
N TRP A 109 -7.12 11.36 7.25
CA TRP A 109 -6.02 11.08 6.33
C TRP A 109 -5.71 12.26 5.41
N ASP A 110 -6.73 12.90 4.85
CA ASP A 110 -6.60 14.06 3.96
C ASP A 110 -5.96 15.23 4.72
N LEU A 111 -6.45 15.52 5.94
CA LEU A 111 -5.85 16.52 6.83
C LEU A 111 -4.37 16.23 7.13
N ALA A 112 -4.03 14.97 7.39
CA ALA A 112 -2.65 14.58 7.66
C ALA A 112 -1.72 14.87 6.47
N GLY A 113 -2.20 14.68 5.24
CA GLY A 113 -1.45 15.02 4.03
C GLY A 113 -1.11 16.51 3.93
N TYR A 114 -2.05 17.39 4.32
CA TYR A 114 -1.78 18.83 4.38
C TYR A 114 -0.82 19.20 5.51
N ILE A 115 -1.00 18.64 6.71
CA ILE A 115 -0.09 18.86 7.86
C ILE A 115 1.33 18.40 7.52
N GLU A 116 1.47 17.27 6.83
CA GLU A 116 2.78 16.77 6.39
C GLU A 116 3.42 17.76 5.40
N ARG A 117 2.64 18.25 4.42
CA ARG A 117 3.11 19.21 3.41
C ARG A 117 3.61 20.53 4.00
N GLU A 118 3.00 21.00 5.09
CA GLU A 118 3.43 22.22 5.79
C GLU A 118 4.86 22.14 6.36
N ASN A 119 5.38 20.93 6.57
CA ASN A 119 6.76 20.76 7.05
C ASN A 119 7.80 20.91 5.93
N PHE A 120 7.37 21.04 4.67
CA PHE A 120 8.28 21.23 3.54
C PHE A 120 8.37 22.72 3.16
N PRO A 121 9.58 23.24 2.87
CA PRO A 121 9.76 24.64 2.55
C PRO A 121 9.10 25.01 1.21
N THR A 122 8.36 26.12 1.20
CA THR A 122 7.85 26.73 -0.03
C THR A 122 8.95 27.58 -0.69
N ALA A 123 9.48 27.13 -1.83
CA ALA A 123 10.61 27.77 -2.51
C ALA A 123 10.23 28.63 -3.72
N THR A 124 8.97 28.55 -4.18
CA THR A 124 8.49 29.22 -5.41
C THR A 124 7.19 29.97 -5.19
N GLU A 125 6.92 31.01 -6.00
CA GLU A 125 5.63 31.73 -5.95
C GLU A 125 4.43 30.80 -6.14
N GLU A 126 4.56 29.80 -7.01
CA GLU A 126 3.54 28.77 -7.21
C GLU A 126 3.29 27.97 -5.92
N SER A 127 4.36 27.58 -5.21
CA SER A 127 4.24 26.86 -3.94
C SER A 127 3.60 27.71 -2.84
N VAL A 128 3.82 29.03 -2.84
CA VAL A 128 3.18 29.97 -1.90
C VAL A 128 1.69 30.12 -2.18
N LYS A 129 1.29 30.31 -3.44
CA LYS A 129 -0.13 30.38 -3.84
C LYS A 129 -0.86 29.08 -3.53
N ARG A 130 -0.20 27.95 -3.80
CA ARG A 130 -0.73 26.63 -3.47
C ARG A 130 -0.92 26.47 -1.97
N HIS A 131 0.05 26.88 -1.16
CA HIS A 131 -0.06 26.82 0.29
C HIS A 131 -1.26 27.61 0.83
N ALA A 132 -1.58 28.78 0.27
CA ALA A 132 -2.76 29.55 0.67
C ALA A 132 -4.07 28.79 0.42
N LYS A 133 -4.23 28.17 -0.76
CA LYS A 133 -5.38 27.34 -1.09
C LYS A 133 -5.49 26.11 -0.17
N GLU A 134 -4.35 25.51 0.17
CA GLU A 134 -4.31 24.35 1.06
C GLU A 134 -4.75 24.70 2.49
N GLN A 135 -4.56 25.95 2.96
CA GLN A 135 -5.11 26.40 4.25
C GLN A 135 -6.64 26.49 4.24
N GLU A 136 -7.23 26.89 3.10
CA GLU A 136 -8.69 26.90 2.91
C GLU A 136 -9.23 25.46 2.95
N GLU A 137 -8.60 24.54 2.21
CA GLU A 137 -8.96 23.11 2.18
C GLU A 137 -8.85 22.47 3.57
N LYS A 138 -7.79 22.76 4.34
CA LYS A 138 -7.67 22.33 5.74
C LYS A 138 -8.83 22.83 6.60
N THR A 139 -9.23 24.09 6.44
CA THR A 139 -10.32 24.70 7.21
C THR A 139 -11.64 24.01 6.92
N GLU A 140 -11.93 23.70 5.66
CA GLU A 140 -13.11 22.93 5.26
C GLU A 140 -13.10 21.51 5.85
N ILE A 141 -11.95 20.83 5.81
CA ILE A 141 -11.80 19.49 6.41
C ILE A 141 -12.06 19.54 7.93
N PHE A 142 -11.60 20.59 8.62
CA PHE A 142 -11.88 20.77 10.04
C PHE A 142 -13.37 20.96 10.33
N GLN A 143 -14.08 21.72 9.51
CA GLN A 143 -15.53 21.89 9.65
C GLN A 143 -16.27 20.56 9.45
N LYS A 144 -15.89 19.79 8.42
CA LYS A 144 -16.42 18.45 8.15
C LYS A 144 -16.18 17.49 9.33
N LEU A 145 -14.96 17.48 9.88
CA LEU A 145 -14.63 16.70 11.09
C LEU A 145 -15.42 17.16 12.32
N ALA A 146 -15.57 18.47 12.53
CA ALA A 146 -16.31 19.01 13.67
C ALA A 146 -17.80 18.61 13.68
N CYS A 147 -18.38 18.35 12.50
CA CYS A 147 -19.75 17.86 12.36
C CYS A 147 -19.90 16.34 12.60
N ASN A 148 -18.84 15.56 12.39
CA ASN A 148 -18.83 14.10 12.48
C ASN A 148 -18.96 13.58 13.93
N SER A 149 -19.84 12.60 14.18
CA SER A 149 -20.12 12.10 15.53
C SER A 149 -18.94 11.36 16.15
N ILE A 150 -18.16 10.62 15.35
CA ILE A 150 -16.97 9.89 15.81
C ILE A 150 -15.93 10.89 16.31
N TYR A 151 -15.70 11.98 15.56
CA TYR A 151 -14.79 13.04 15.99
C TYR A 151 -15.30 13.76 17.24
N LYS A 152 -16.61 14.04 17.36
CA LYS A 152 -17.18 14.67 18.57
C LYS A 152 -16.90 13.86 19.83
N ASN A 153 -17.07 12.54 19.73
CA ASN A 153 -16.96 11.58 20.84
C ASN A 153 -15.53 11.13 21.15
N ILE A 154 -14.54 11.46 20.32
CA ILE A 154 -13.16 11.10 20.58
C ILE A 154 -12.57 11.92 21.75
N SER A 155 -11.65 11.32 22.50
CA SER A 155 -10.96 11.98 23.60
C SER A 155 -10.17 13.20 23.13
N ALA A 156 -9.93 14.15 24.04
CA ALA A 156 -9.12 15.35 23.76
C ALA A 156 -7.72 14.98 23.24
N GLU A 157 -7.12 13.91 23.76
CA GLU A 157 -5.84 13.38 23.27
C GLU A 157 -5.96 12.83 21.84
N GLY A 158 -7.07 12.18 21.49
CA GLY A 158 -7.35 11.74 20.12
C GLY A 158 -7.45 12.91 19.15
N LYS A 159 -8.18 13.97 19.51
CA LYS A 159 -8.28 15.20 18.71
C LYS A 159 -6.90 15.83 18.51
N LYS A 160 -6.09 15.91 19.57
CA LYS A 160 -4.72 16.42 19.51
C LYS A 160 -3.82 15.61 18.58
N LYS A 161 -3.96 14.28 18.55
CA LYS A 161 -3.22 13.41 17.63
C LYS A 161 -3.63 13.64 16.17
N ILE A 162 -4.93 13.76 15.89
CA ILE A 162 -5.45 14.07 14.54
C ILE A 162 -4.89 15.42 14.06
N LEU A 163 -4.92 16.44 14.92
CA LEU A 163 -4.37 17.77 14.65
C LEU A 163 -2.86 17.80 14.41
N LYS A 164 -2.15 16.72 14.77
CA LYS A 164 -0.72 16.53 14.49
C LYS A 164 -0.46 15.62 13.28
N GLY A 165 -1.49 15.30 12.50
CA GLY A 165 -1.38 14.46 11.31
C GLY A 165 -1.42 12.94 11.59
N ASN A 166 -1.79 12.52 12.80
CA ASN A 166 -1.99 11.09 13.07
C ASN A 166 -3.38 10.63 12.60
N TRP A 167 -3.45 10.19 11.35
CA TRP A 167 -4.70 9.79 10.69
C TRP A 167 -5.21 8.39 11.02
N ARG A 168 -4.36 7.51 11.57
CA ARG A 168 -4.77 6.15 11.99
C ARG A 168 -5.45 6.13 13.35
N VAL A 169 -5.43 7.25 14.08
CA VAL A 169 -6.21 7.50 15.31
C VAL A 169 -6.22 6.29 16.26
N PHE A 170 -5.14 6.15 17.04
CA PHE A 170 -4.86 5.05 17.97
C PHE A 170 -4.59 3.66 17.35
N LYS A 171 -4.73 3.48 16.03
CA LYS A 171 -4.34 2.23 15.37
C LYS A 171 -2.88 2.25 14.92
N SER A 172 -2.20 1.15 15.21
CA SER A 172 -0.89 0.79 14.65
C SER A 172 -1.06 0.12 13.28
N TRP A 173 0.04 -0.05 12.54
CA TRP A 173 0.01 -0.83 11.29
C TRP A 173 -0.47 -2.28 11.51
N ARG A 174 -0.14 -2.86 12.67
CA ARG A 174 -0.65 -4.17 13.07
C ARG A 174 -2.18 -4.17 13.19
N ASP A 175 -2.75 -3.14 13.79
CA ASP A 175 -4.21 -3.05 13.94
C ASP A 175 -4.89 -2.95 12.57
N LEU A 176 -4.29 -2.20 11.63
CA LEU A 176 -4.79 -2.12 10.25
C LEU A 176 -4.68 -3.47 9.52
N ALA A 177 -3.58 -4.19 9.72
CA ALA A 177 -3.39 -5.51 9.15
C ALA A 177 -4.45 -6.50 9.64
N ILE A 178 -4.69 -6.55 10.95
CA ILE A 178 -5.73 -7.41 11.55
C ILE A 178 -7.12 -7.03 11.01
N GLU A 179 -7.41 -5.74 10.90
CA GLU A 179 -8.68 -5.24 10.36
C GLU A 179 -8.87 -5.62 8.88
N SER A 180 -7.80 -5.66 8.09
CA SER A 180 -7.81 -6.18 6.70
C SER A 180 -7.87 -7.71 6.59
N GLY A 181 -7.91 -8.42 7.73
CA GLY A 181 -7.96 -9.88 7.79
C GLY A 181 -6.59 -10.58 7.72
N LEU A 182 -5.47 -9.87 7.88
CA LEU A 182 -4.15 -10.51 7.99
C LEU A 182 -3.94 -11.11 9.39
N PRO A 183 -3.45 -12.36 9.52
CA PRO A 183 -3.12 -12.92 10.83
C PRO A 183 -2.05 -12.11 11.55
N LYS A 184 -2.26 -11.80 12.83
CA LYS A 184 -1.36 -10.96 13.64
C LYS A 184 0.09 -11.44 13.64
N GLN A 185 0.31 -12.73 13.97
CA GLN A 185 1.65 -13.31 14.05
C GLN A 185 2.35 -13.26 12.70
N TYR A 186 1.61 -13.54 11.63
CA TYR A 186 2.09 -13.47 10.27
C TYR A 186 2.59 -12.05 9.93
N PHE A 187 1.75 -11.05 10.16
CA PHE A 187 2.10 -9.65 9.97
C PHE A 187 3.31 -9.23 10.81
N ASP A 188 3.34 -9.57 12.11
CA ASP A 188 4.39 -9.14 13.03
C ASP A 188 5.79 -9.58 12.57
N VAL A 189 5.91 -10.83 12.12
CA VAL A 189 7.17 -11.38 11.62
C VAL A 189 7.59 -10.63 10.36
N ILE A 190 6.73 -10.62 9.33
CA ILE A 190 7.08 -10.12 8.00
C ILE A 190 7.32 -8.62 8.02
N TYR A 191 6.46 -7.88 8.72
CA TYR A 191 6.60 -6.44 8.87
C TYR A 191 7.89 -6.07 9.60
N SER A 192 8.30 -6.84 10.62
CA SER A 192 9.58 -6.64 11.31
C SER A 192 10.78 -6.87 10.37
N TYR A 193 10.76 -7.95 9.60
CA TYR A 193 11.81 -8.23 8.60
C TYR A 193 11.94 -7.07 7.60
N MET A 194 10.86 -6.70 6.91
CA MET A 194 10.90 -5.64 5.91
C MET A 194 11.27 -4.27 6.53
N SER A 195 10.80 -3.99 7.75
CA SER A 195 11.16 -2.76 8.46
C SER A 195 12.66 -2.67 8.76
N SER A 196 13.34 -3.79 9.03
CA SER A 196 14.80 -3.79 9.21
C SER A 196 15.53 -3.27 7.97
N TYR A 197 15.03 -3.52 6.75
CA TYR A 197 15.64 -3.04 5.52
C TYR A 197 15.43 -1.53 5.32
N SER A 198 14.29 -0.98 5.74
CA SER A 198 14.05 0.47 5.66
C SER A 198 14.82 1.28 6.71
N HIS A 199 15.10 0.69 7.87
CA HIS A 199 15.76 1.36 8.99
C HIS A 199 17.23 0.97 9.17
N SER A 200 17.80 0.24 8.20
CA SER A 200 19.20 -0.23 8.24
C SER A 200 19.54 -1.00 9.52
N GLY A 201 18.60 -1.82 10.01
CA GLY A 201 18.80 -2.65 11.20
C GLY A 201 19.85 -3.75 10.99
N ARG A 202 20.51 -4.21 12.06
CA ARG A 202 21.59 -5.22 11.94
C ARG A 202 21.15 -6.52 11.25
N LEU A 203 19.89 -6.93 11.41
CA LEU A 203 19.33 -8.12 10.75
C LEU A 203 19.47 -8.04 9.22
N CYS A 204 19.11 -6.91 8.59
CA CYS A 204 19.22 -6.79 7.14
C CYS A 204 20.68 -6.85 6.68
N VAL A 205 21.61 -6.27 7.44
CA VAL A 205 23.05 -6.33 7.13
C VAL A 205 23.56 -7.77 7.19
N MET A 206 23.17 -8.54 8.22
CA MET A 206 23.52 -9.96 8.31
C MET A 206 23.00 -10.76 7.11
N GLN A 207 21.75 -10.52 6.69
CA GLN A 207 21.15 -11.22 5.54
C GLN A 207 21.83 -10.85 4.22
N ILE A 208 22.24 -9.59 4.05
CA ILE A 208 23.04 -9.15 2.90
C ILE A 208 24.42 -9.80 2.91
N GLU A 209 25.11 -9.83 4.06
CA GLU A 209 26.42 -10.48 4.21
C GLU A 209 26.37 -11.98 3.86
N GLN A 210 25.25 -12.64 4.15
CA GLN A 210 25.00 -14.07 3.92
C GLN A 210 24.52 -14.41 2.51
N SER A 211 23.90 -13.46 1.78
CA SER A 211 23.27 -13.69 0.47
C SER A 211 24.15 -13.15 -0.67
N ARG A 212 25.32 -13.77 -0.88
CA ARG A 212 26.35 -13.25 -1.80
C ARG A 212 26.20 -13.70 -3.25
N ASP A 213 25.55 -14.82 -3.47
CA ASP A 213 25.33 -15.40 -4.79
C ASP A 213 23.89 -15.20 -5.27
N ILE A 214 23.67 -15.31 -6.59
CA ILE A 214 22.35 -15.09 -7.18
C ILE A 214 21.29 -16.07 -6.66
N ILE A 215 21.66 -17.30 -6.28
CA ILE A 215 20.71 -18.31 -5.81
C ILE A 215 20.17 -17.90 -4.44
N SER A 216 21.05 -17.51 -3.50
CA SER A 216 20.65 -17.03 -2.19
C SER A 216 19.88 -15.70 -2.27
N GLN A 217 20.28 -14.78 -3.14
CA GLN A 217 19.54 -13.54 -3.38
C GLN A 217 18.15 -13.79 -3.98
N LYS A 218 18.01 -14.74 -4.92
CA LYS A 218 16.72 -15.13 -5.48
C LYS A 218 15.82 -15.76 -4.42
N ALA A 219 16.35 -16.61 -3.55
CA ALA A 219 15.58 -17.18 -2.45
C ALA A 219 15.01 -16.07 -1.53
N MET A 220 15.81 -15.04 -1.25
CA MET A 220 15.35 -13.86 -0.52
C MET A 220 14.27 -13.08 -1.29
N ALA A 221 14.44 -12.87 -2.60
CA ALA A 221 13.42 -12.21 -3.42
C ALA A 221 12.11 -13.01 -3.51
N ASP A 222 12.17 -14.33 -3.60
CA ASP A 222 11.00 -15.21 -3.71
C ASP A 222 10.12 -15.18 -2.45
N LEU A 223 10.72 -14.93 -1.27
CA LEU A 223 9.99 -14.66 -0.04
C LEU A 223 9.12 -13.40 -0.18
N TYR A 224 9.66 -12.33 -0.75
CA TYR A 224 8.92 -11.08 -0.94
C TYR A 224 7.91 -11.14 -2.08
N ILE A 225 8.20 -11.91 -3.14
CA ILE A 225 7.22 -12.21 -4.21
C ILE A 225 5.99 -12.91 -3.64
N GLN A 226 6.17 -13.86 -2.72
CA GLN A 226 5.06 -14.51 -2.03
C GLN A 226 4.14 -13.48 -1.35
N PHE A 227 4.72 -12.52 -0.63
CA PHE A 227 3.92 -11.47 0.01
C PHE A 227 3.28 -10.52 -1.00
N CYS A 228 3.95 -10.20 -2.11
CA CYS A 228 3.36 -9.38 -3.17
C CYS A 228 2.12 -10.06 -3.77
N LEU A 229 2.15 -11.38 -3.96
CA LEU A 229 1.01 -12.15 -4.45
C LEU A 229 -0.18 -12.07 -3.48
N GLU A 230 0.09 -12.17 -2.18
CA GLU A 230 -0.95 -12.05 -1.14
C GLU A 230 -1.51 -10.63 -1.04
N ILE A 231 -0.66 -9.60 -1.17
CA ILE A 231 -1.07 -8.20 -1.20
C ILE A 231 -1.95 -7.95 -2.43
N LEU A 232 -1.55 -8.41 -3.62
CA LEU A 232 -2.35 -8.28 -4.84
C LEU A 232 -3.69 -9.00 -4.72
N ALA A 233 -3.70 -10.24 -4.21
CA ALA A 233 -4.92 -11.00 -4.03
C ALA A 233 -5.94 -10.25 -3.17
N ARG A 234 -5.49 -9.72 -2.02
CA ARG A 234 -6.34 -8.90 -1.14
C ARG A 234 -6.77 -7.60 -1.78
N LEU A 235 -5.84 -6.90 -2.46
CA LEU A 235 -6.15 -5.68 -3.18
C LEU A 235 -7.23 -5.91 -4.24
N ILE A 236 -7.16 -6.99 -5.01
CA ILE A 236 -8.15 -7.33 -6.03
C ILE A 236 -9.53 -7.54 -5.38
N HIS A 237 -9.63 -8.32 -4.31
CA HIS A 237 -10.89 -8.50 -3.57
C HIS A 237 -11.47 -7.17 -3.08
N ASP A 238 -10.65 -6.39 -2.38
CA ASP A 238 -11.06 -5.13 -1.78
C ASP A 238 -11.39 -4.06 -2.84
N TYR A 239 -10.69 -4.06 -3.96
CA TYR A 239 -10.94 -3.12 -5.05
C TYR A 239 -12.25 -3.44 -5.79
N ILE A 240 -12.61 -4.71 -5.95
CA ILE A 240 -13.90 -5.10 -6.51
C ILE A 240 -15.05 -4.68 -5.58
N LEU A 241 -14.87 -4.78 -4.26
CA LEU A 241 -15.85 -4.27 -3.30
C LEU A 241 -15.97 -2.74 -3.37
N TYR A 242 -14.83 -2.05 -3.54
CA TYR A 242 -14.77 -0.61 -3.68
C TYR A 242 -15.39 -0.10 -5.00
N MET A 243 -15.17 -0.83 -6.11
CA MET A 243 -15.65 -0.53 -7.45
C MET A 243 -16.37 -1.76 -8.06
N PRO A 244 -17.64 -2.01 -7.67
CA PRO A 244 -18.38 -3.20 -8.09
C PRO A 244 -18.50 -3.39 -9.61
N ASP A 245 -18.50 -2.30 -10.38
CA ASP A 245 -18.55 -2.35 -11.85
C ASP A 245 -17.36 -3.09 -12.48
N SER A 246 -16.25 -3.23 -11.74
CA SER A 246 -15.07 -3.97 -12.19
C SER A 246 -15.17 -5.49 -11.98
N LYS A 247 -16.17 -5.97 -11.23
CA LYS A 247 -16.34 -7.39 -10.85
C LYS A 247 -16.37 -8.33 -12.05
N HIS A 248 -17.06 -7.94 -13.12
CA HIS A 248 -17.20 -8.76 -14.32
C HIS A 248 -15.83 -9.11 -14.94
N VAL A 249 -14.84 -8.20 -14.89
CA VAL A 249 -13.48 -8.44 -15.41
C VAL A 249 -12.79 -9.55 -14.63
N HIS A 250 -13.01 -9.61 -13.32
CA HIS A 250 -12.47 -10.66 -12.47
C HIS A 250 -13.12 -12.02 -12.75
N GLU A 251 -14.44 -12.05 -12.92
CA GLU A 251 -15.18 -13.30 -13.12
C GLU A 251 -14.88 -13.99 -14.45
N VAL A 252 -14.60 -13.22 -15.52
CA VAL A 252 -14.29 -13.77 -16.84
C VAL A 252 -12.85 -14.28 -16.97
N ASN A 253 -11.92 -13.78 -16.16
CA ASN A 253 -10.54 -14.27 -16.14
C ASN A 253 -10.37 -15.38 -15.10
N HIS A 254 -10.82 -16.59 -15.45
CA HIS A 254 -10.85 -17.73 -14.53
C HIS A 254 -9.48 -18.09 -13.94
N GLU A 255 -8.40 -17.96 -14.71
CA GLU A 255 -7.05 -18.25 -14.24
C GLU A 255 -6.60 -17.24 -13.18
N ALA A 256 -6.74 -15.94 -13.45
CA ALA A 256 -6.39 -14.91 -12.48
C ALA A 256 -7.31 -14.98 -11.25
N ALA A 257 -8.59 -15.29 -11.41
CA ALA A 257 -9.52 -15.50 -10.30
C ALA A 257 -9.10 -16.66 -9.40
N PHE A 258 -8.71 -17.79 -10.00
CA PHE A 258 -8.19 -18.94 -9.26
C PHE A 258 -6.97 -18.57 -8.41
N TYR A 259 -5.97 -17.90 -9.00
CA TYR A 259 -4.77 -17.51 -8.25
C TYR A 259 -5.03 -16.41 -7.22
N THR A 260 -5.94 -15.49 -7.49
CA THR A 260 -6.39 -14.49 -6.50
C THR A 260 -6.93 -15.21 -5.25
N GLU A 261 -7.84 -16.15 -5.43
CA GLU A 261 -8.41 -16.95 -4.33
C GLU A 261 -7.37 -17.80 -3.61
N LEU A 262 -6.45 -18.44 -4.36
CA LEU A 262 -5.40 -19.26 -3.79
C LEU A 262 -4.50 -18.45 -2.85
N TYR A 263 -3.99 -17.30 -3.31
CA TYR A 263 -3.08 -16.47 -2.52
C TYR A 263 -3.80 -15.71 -1.40
N TYR A 264 -5.07 -15.38 -1.59
CA TYR A 264 -5.91 -14.89 -0.49
C TYR A 264 -6.02 -15.91 0.65
N LYS A 265 -6.26 -17.19 0.32
CA LYS A 265 -6.35 -18.29 1.29
C LYS A 265 -5.01 -18.60 1.95
N ILE A 266 -3.92 -18.67 1.18
CA ILE A 266 -2.58 -18.90 1.71
C ILE A 266 -2.25 -17.86 2.78
N GLY A 267 -2.44 -16.57 2.49
CA GLY A 267 -2.18 -15.49 3.44
C GLY A 267 -3.04 -15.52 4.71
N ASN A 268 -4.16 -16.26 4.72
CA ASN A 268 -5.02 -16.45 5.88
C ASN A 268 -4.71 -17.72 6.68
N GLN A 269 -4.04 -18.70 6.07
CA GLN A 269 -3.77 -20.01 6.66
C GLN A 269 -2.38 -20.14 7.27
N ILE A 270 -1.45 -19.23 6.98
CA ILE A 270 -0.11 -19.26 7.55
C ILE A 270 -0.18 -19.00 9.06
N LYS A 271 0.07 -20.07 9.81
CA LYS A 271 0.29 -20.05 11.25
C LYS A 271 1.78 -20.30 11.46
N PHE A 272 2.46 -19.37 12.13
CA PHE A 272 3.83 -19.55 12.59
C PHE A 272 3.83 -20.22 13.97
#